data_AF-A0A9D6ZYX9-F1
#
_entry.id   AF-A0A9D6ZYX9-F1
#
_cell.length_a   1.000
_cell.length_b   1.000
_cell.length_c   1.000
_cell.angle_alpha   90.00
_cell.angle_beta   90.00
_cell.angle_gamma   90.00
#
_symmetry.space_group_name_H-M   'P 1'
#
loop_
_entity.id
_entity.type
_entity.pdbx_description
1 polymer ?
#
loop_
_entity_poly.entity_id
_entity_poly.type
_entity_poly.pdbx_seq_one_letter_code
_entity_poly.pdbx_strand_id
1 'polypeptide(L)'
;MLLRALNLLLCLVMLAFVAMQYNDPDGPLWMLYYTVPALWAGVMAWRRDLPQRPRWRAALGASLVVWAGLMVFYWPSMPGFWRKEVWWVEETAREGMGMMIAFAVVAFAAVQAATARRHR
;
A
#
# COMPACT_ATOMS: atom_id res chain seq x y z
N MET A 1 7.38 -19.27 -5.84
CA MET A 1 6.41 -18.80 -6.87
C MET A 1 5.25 -18.06 -6.21
N LEU A 2 4.69 -18.57 -5.10
CA LEU A 2 3.61 -17.95 -4.34
C LEU A 2 3.82 -16.45 -3.99
N LEU A 3 4.94 -16.10 -3.34
CA LEU A 3 5.21 -14.70 -2.96
C LEU A 3 5.26 -13.75 -4.16
N ARG A 4 5.75 -14.22 -5.31
CA ARG A 4 5.76 -13.41 -6.54
C ARG A 4 4.33 -13.16 -7.04
N ALA A 5 3.50 -14.20 -7.08
CA ALA A 5 2.10 -14.06 -7.47
C ALA A 5 1.32 -13.16 -6.51
N LEU A 6 1.58 -13.25 -5.21
CA LEU A 6 0.96 -12.39 -4.21
C LEU A 6 1.36 -10.92 -4.39
N ASN A 7 2.66 -10.63 -4.53
CA ASN A 7 3.11 -9.26 -4.80
C ASN A 7 2.55 -8.71 -6.14
N LEU A 8 2.41 -9.56 -7.16
CA LEU A 8 1.75 -9.18 -8.41
C LEU A 8 0.28 -8.84 -8.20
N LEU A 9 -0.46 -9.66 -7.45
CA LEU A 9 -1.85 -9.41 -7.12
C LEU A 9 -2.00 -8.09 -6.35
N LEU A 10 -1.17 -7.85 -5.33
CA LEU A 10 -1.19 -6.61 -4.56
C LEU A 10 -0.87 -5.39 -5.44
N CYS A 11 0.11 -5.50 -6.34
CA CYS A 11 0.40 -4.46 -7.33
C CYS A 11 -0.85 -4.14 -8.18
N LEU A 12 -1.50 -5.16 -8.74
CA LEU A 12 -2.68 -5.00 -9.57
C LEU A 12 -3.87 -4.41 -8.79
N VAL A 13 -4.08 -4.82 -7.54
CA VAL A 13 -5.13 -4.24 -6.67
C VAL A 13 -4.88 -2.75 -6.44
N MET A 14 -3.64 -2.36 -6.12
CA MET A 14 -3.32 -0.95 -5.92
C MET A 14 -3.44 -0.14 -7.22
N LEU A 15 -3.08 -0.71 -8.37
CA LEU A 15 -3.31 -0.06 -9.67
C LEU A 15 -4.79 0.07 -10.01
N ALA A 16 -5.62 -0.90 -9.61
CA ALA A 16 -7.08 -0.77 -9.74
C ALA A 16 -7.60 0.38 -8.88
N PHE A 17 -7.06 0.59 -7.68
CA PHE A 17 -7.40 1.75 -6.85
C PHE A 17 -6.99 3.05 -7.55
N VAL A 18 -5.79 3.13 -8.14
CA VAL A 18 -5.36 4.29 -8.95
C VAL A 18 -6.37 4.56 -10.08
N ALA A 19 -6.79 3.52 -10.81
CA ALA A 19 -7.73 3.67 -11.92
C ALA A 19 -9.12 4.14 -11.49
N MET A 20 -9.59 3.77 -10.28
CA MET A 20 -10.88 4.25 -9.78
C MET A 20 -10.90 5.75 -9.51
N GLN A 21 -9.74 6.35 -9.21
CA GLN A 21 -9.61 7.76 -8.85
C GLN A 21 -9.72 8.73 -10.03
N TYR A 22 -9.82 8.24 -11.28
CA TYR A 22 -9.97 9.11 -12.45
C TYR A 22 -11.24 9.96 -12.44
N ASN A 23 -12.26 9.56 -11.68
CA ASN A 23 -13.54 10.25 -11.61
C ASN A 23 -13.68 11.16 -10.36
N ASP A 24 -12.68 11.18 -9.47
CA ASP A 24 -12.76 11.90 -8.20
C ASP A 24 -12.08 13.29 -8.29
N PRO A 25 -12.66 14.37 -7.71
CA PRO A 25 -12.13 15.73 -7.82
C PRO A 25 -10.72 15.91 -7.26
N ASP A 26 -10.40 15.17 -6.20
CA ASP A 26 -9.10 15.10 -5.53
C ASP A 26 -8.30 13.82 -5.91
N GLY A 27 -8.78 13.12 -6.94
CA GLY A 27 -8.22 11.87 -7.46
C GLY A 27 -6.70 11.88 -7.68
N PRO A 28 -6.05 12.95 -8.18
CA PRO A 28 -4.60 12.96 -8.36
C PRO A 28 -3.78 12.67 -7.09
N LEU A 29 -4.25 13.14 -5.92
CA LEU A 29 -3.58 12.86 -4.64
C LEU A 29 -3.72 11.37 -4.27
N TRP A 30 -4.92 10.82 -4.40
CA TRP A 30 -5.19 9.41 -4.11
C TRP A 30 -4.48 8.47 -5.08
N MET A 31 -4.40 8.81 -6.36
CA MET A 31 -3.58 8.11 -7.35
C MET A 31 -2.13 8.03 -6.90
N LEU A 32 -1.56 9.12 -6.39
CA LEU A 32 -0.19 9.12 -5.86
C LEU A 32 -0.06 8.17 -4.65
N TYR A 33 -0.98 8.27 -3.69
CA TYR A 33 -0.98 7.42 -2.50
C TYR A 33 -1.07 5.93 -2.81
N TYR A 34 -1.80 5.54 -3.86
CA TYR A 34 -1.95 4.15 -4.27
C TYR A 34 -0.83 3.67 -5.21
N THR A 35 -0.25 4.56 -6.00
CA THR A 35 0.85 4.22 -6.91
C THR A 35 2.09 3.76 -6.15
N VAL A 36 2.44 4.41 -5.04
CA VAL A 36 3.68 4.05 -4.31
C VAL A 36 3.65 2.62 -3.73
N PRO A 37 2.59 2.17 -3.03
CA PRO A 37 2.44 0.76 -2.65
C PRO A 37 2.44 -0.19 -3.86
N ALA A 38 1.82 0.21 -4.98
CA ALA A 38 1.83 -0.58 -6.21
C ALA A 38 3.27 -0.81 -6.70
N LEU A 39 4.10 0.25 -6.69
CA LEU A 39 5.51 0.17 -7.07
C LEU A 39 6.31 -0.75 -6.15
N TRP A 40 6.12 -0.65 -4.83
CA TRP A 40 6.79 -1.56 -3.88
C TRP A 40 6.42 -3.02 -4.14
N ALA A 41 5.12 -3.32 -4.28
CA ALA A 41 4.63 -4.65 -4.58
C ALA A 41 5.17 -5.14 -5.94
N GLY A 42 5.10 -4.33 -6.98
CA GLY A 42 5.63 -4.65 -8.31
C GLY A 42 7.12 -4.95 -8.27
N VAL A 43 7.92 -4.09 -7.65
CA VAL A 43 9.37 -4.31 -7.49
C VAL A 43 9.65 -5.64 -6.76
N MET A 44 8.92 -5.94 -5.68
CA MET A 44 9.04 -7.21 -4.95
C MET A 44 8.67 -8.44 -5.80
N ALA A 45 7.79 -8.30 -6.79
CA ALA A 45 7.40 -9.39 -7.68
C ALA A 45 8.51 -9.75 -8.70
N TRP A 46 9.28 -8.78 -9.21
CA TRP A 46 10.23 -9.01 -10.32
C TRP A 46 11.71 -8.78 -9.99
N ARG A 47 12.04 -7.95 -9.00
CA ARG A 47 13.42 -7.53 -8.73
C ARG A 47 13.93 -8.07 -7.40
N ARG A 48 14.33 -9.35 -7.40
CA ARG A 48 14.85 -10.05 -6.20
C ARG A 48 16.19 -9.50 -5.70
N ASP A 49 16.91 -8.76 -6.52
CA ASP A 49 18.21 -8.16 -6.19
C ASP A 49 18.07 -6.86 -5.37
N LEU A 50 17.01 -6.08 -5.60
CA LEU A 50 16.84 -4.77 -4.97
C LEU A 50 16.64 -4.85 -3.44
N PRO A 51 15.84 -5.77 -2.89
CA PRO A 51 15.68 -5.93 -1.43
C PRO A 51 16.97 -6.27 -0.68
N GLN A 52 18.01 -6.73 -1.38
CA GLN A 52 19.33 -6.99 -0.81
C GLN A 52 20.12 -5.69 -0.58
N ARG A 53 19.80 -4.61 -1.31
CA ARG A 53 20.56 -3.35 -1.31
C ARG A 53 20.20 -2.49 -0.08
N PRO A 54 21.17 -2.01 0.73
CA PRO A 54 20.89 -1.21 1.92
C PRO A 54 20.07 0.05 1.65
N ARG A 55 20.39 0.81 0.59
CA ARG A 55 19.67 2.04 0.22
C ARG A 55 18.21 1.78 -0.14
N TRP A 56 17.93 0.68 -0.83
CA TRP A 56 16.56 0.31 -1.20
C TRP A 56 15.74 -0.05 0.06
N ARG A 57 16.34 -0.79 1.01
CA ARG A 57 15.69 -1.07 2.29
C ARG A 57 15.47 0.18 3.14
N ALA A 58 16.41 1.12 3.12
CA ALA A 58 16.24 2.40 3.79
C ALA A 58 15.06 3.19 3.21
N ALA A 59 14.94 3.23 1.87
CA ALA A 59 13.81 3.85 1.19
C ALA A 59 12.48 3.15 1.52
N LEU A 60 12.45 1.81 1.53
CA LEU A 60 11.25 1.06 1.93
C LEU A 60 10.90 1.29 3.42
N GLY A 61 11.89 1.36 4.30
CA GLY A 61 11.69 1.68 5.71
C GLY A 61 11.14 3.09 5.91
N ALA A 62 11.66 4.08 5.19
CA ALA A 62 11.12 5.44 5.20
C ALA A 62 9.68 5.47 4.66
N SER A 63 9.40 4.75 3.57
CA SER A 63 8.05 4.59 3.05
C SER A 63 7.13 3.94 4.07
N LEU A 64 7.59 2.94 4.83
CA LEU A 64 6.78 2.32 5.87
C LEU A 64 6.37 3.33 6.95
N VAL A 65 7.29 4.18 7.40
CA VAL A 65 7.02 5.22 8.40
C VAL A 65 6.03 6.26 7.86
N VAL A 66 6.22 6.71 6.63
CA VAL A 66 5.29 7.67 5.98
C VAL A 66 3.88 7.07 5.87
N TRP A 67 3.75 5.82 5.43
CA TRP A 67 2.44 5.19 5.27
C TRP A 67 1.79 4.86 6.62
N ALA A 68 2.56 4.55 7.66
CA ALA A 68 2.03 4.44 9.02
C ALA A 68 1.45 5.78 9.48
N GLY A 69 2.16 6.89 9.24
CA GLY A 69 1.68 8.24 9.54
C GLY A 69 0.40 8.59 8.77
N LEU A 70 0.36 8.32 7.47
CA LEU A 70 -0.84 8.55 6.63
C LEU A 70 -2.02 7.70 7.10
N MET A 71 -1.83 6.42 7.44
CA MET A 71 -2.89 5.57 7.98
C MET A 71 -3.48 6.13 9.27
N VAL A 72 -2.64 6.64 10.17
CA VAL A 72 -3.10 7.26 11.42
C VAL A 72 -3.81 8.58 11.15
N PHE A 73 -3.28 9.40 10.23
CA PHE A 73 -3.87 10.70 9.88
C PHE A 73 -5.25 10.56 9.22
N TYR A 74 -5.39 9.62 8.28
CA TYR A 74 -6.64 9.32 7.58
C TYR A 74 -7.48 8.25 8.29
N TRP A 75 -7.25 7.99 9.57
CA TRP A 75 -8.01 6.95 10.27
C TRP A 75 -9.52 7.28 10.30
N PRO A 76 -10.40 6.36 9.85
CA PRO A 76 -11.84 6.62 9.84
C PRO A 76 -12.37 6.83 11.27
N SER A 77 -12.99 7.98 11.52
CA SER A 77 -13.49 8.35 12.85
C SER A 77 -14.93 7.91 13.12
N MET A 78 -15.70 7.56 12.08
CA MET A 78 -17.09 7.15 12.21
C MET A 78 -17.26 5.71 12.73
N PRO A 79 -18.21 5.46 13.65
CA PRO A 79 -18.52 4.11 14.11
C PRO A 79 -18.95 3.19 12.96
N GLY A 80 -18.38 1.99 12.90
CA GLY A 80 -18.77 1.01 11.89
C GLY A 80 -18.32 1.36 10.48
N PHE A 81 -17.26 2.17 10.30
CA PHE A 81 -16.68 2.50 9.00
C PHE A 81 -16.41 1.29 8.09
N TRP A 82 -16.20 0.10 8.65
CA TRP A 82 -15.99 -1.15 7.92
C TRP A 82 -17.27 -1.77 7.33
N ARG A 83 -18.45 -1.30 7.74
CA ARG A 83 -19.74 -1.78 7.24
C ARG A 83 -20.02 -1.17 5.87
N LYS A 84 -20.53 -1.98 4.94
CA LYS A 84 -20.81 -1.56 3.56
C LYS A 84 -21.71 -0.33 3.51
N GLU A 85 -22.71 -0.29 4.39
CA GLU A 85 -23.68 0.79 4.46
C GLU A 85 -23.03 2.14 4.82
N VAL A 86 -21.83 2.10 5.43
CA VAL A 86 -21.06 3.29 5.81
C VAL A 86 -20.05 3.62 4.71
N TRP A 87 -19.07 2.76 4.43
CA TRP A 87 -17.99 3.12 3.50
C TRP A 87 -18.41 3.28 2.04
N TRP A 88 -19.56 2.73 1.65
CA TRP A 88 -20.07 2.94 0.29
C TRP A 88 -20.59 4.37 0.08
N VAL A 89 -21.00 5.04 1.16
CA VAL A 89 -21.62 6.36 1.12
C VAL A 89 -20.66 7.44 1.65
N GLU A 90 -19.90 7.10 2.69
CA GLU A 90 -18.96 8.01 3.35
C GLU A 90 -17.56 7.91 2.74
N GLU A 91 -17.20 8.94 1.98
CA GLU A 91 -15.90 9.05 1.31
C GLU A 91 -14.72 8.90 2.27
N THR A 92 -14.74 9.61 3.38
CA THR A 92 -13.69 9.56 4.42
C THR A 92 -13.50 8.15 5.02
N ALA A 93 -14.57 7.33 5.09
CA ALA A 93 -14.45 5.92 5.50
C ALA A 93 -13.74 5.09 4.43
N ARG A 94 -14.12 5.26 3.15
CA ARG A 94 -13.49 4.59 2.00
C ARG A 94 -12.02 4.95 1.86
N GLU A 95 -11.71 6.24 1.95
CA GLU A 95 -10.36 6.81 1.92
C GLU A 95 -9.46 6.24 3.02
N GLY A 96 -9.94 6.27 4.27
CA GLY A 96 -9.19 5.77 5.41
C GLY A 96 -8.94 4.27 5.33
N MET A 97 -9.92 3.48 4.89
CA MET A 97 -9.71 2.05 4.58
C MET A 97 -8.71 1.86 3.43
N GLY A 98 -8.76 2.71 2.41
CA GLY A 98 -7.76 2.74 1.34
C GLY A 98 -6.33 2.96 1.88
N MET A 99 -6.17 3.85 2.86
CA MET A 99 -4.88 4.08 3.54
C MET A 99 -4.44 2.88 4.40
N MET A 100 -5.37 2.20 5.07
CA MET A 100 -5.06 0.95 5.79
C MET A 100 -4.52 -0.13 4.83
N ILE A 101 -5.17 -0.30 3.67
CA ILE A 101 -4.74 -1.25 2.64
C ILE A 101 -3.37 -0.85 2.07
N ALA A 102 -3.19 0.44 1.74
CA ALA A 102 -1.91 0.96 1.25
C ALA A 102 -0.77 0.69 2.24
N PHE A 103 -0.98 0.96 3.53
CA PHE A 103 -0.03 0.64 4.59
C PHE A 103 0.25 -0.86 4.68
N ALA A 104 -0.78 -1.71 4.64
CA ALA A 104 -0.62 -3.16 4.69
C ALA A 104 0.27 -3.70 3.55
N VAL A 105 0.13 -3.16 2.33
CA VAL A 105 0.97 -3.54 1.18
C VAL A 105 2.43 -3.15 1.40
N VAL A 106 2.70 -1.93 1.87
CA VAL A 106 4.08 -1.47 2.17
C VAL A 106 4.69 -2.27 3.33
N ALA A 107 3.92 -2.53 4.39
CA ALA A 107 4.34 -3.35 5.52
C ALA A 107 4.67 -4.78 5.07
N PHE A 108 3.85 -5.37 4.20
CA PHE A 108 4.11 -6.69 3.64
C PHE A 108 5.41 -6.73 2.83
N ALA A 109 5.68 -5.71 2.01
CA ALA A 109 6.97 -5.58 1.30
C ALA A 109 8.15 -5.47 2.30
N ALA A 110 8.00 -4.68 3.37
CA ALA A 110 9.03 -4.48 4.39
C ALA A 110 9.35 -5.78 5.15
N VAL A 111 8.33 -6.55 5.55
CA VAL A 111 8.50 -7.86 6.21
C VAL A 111 9.23 -8.84 5.30
N GLN A 112 8.87 -8.89 4.01
CA GLN A 112 9.58 -9.74 3.04
C GLN A 112 11.06 -9.33 2.89
N ALA A 113 11.34 -8.03 2.82
CA ALA A 113 12.73 -7.54 2.73
C ALA A 113 13.54 -7.85 4.00
N ALA A 114 12.91 -7.80 5.18
CA ALA A 114 13.55 -8.14 6.45
C ALA A 114 13.83 -9.65 6.59
N THR A 115 12.90 -10.50 6.15
CA THR A 115 13.06 -11.96 6.17
C THR A 115 14.11 -12.44 5.17
N ALA A 116 14.22 -11.82 4.00
CA ALA A 116 15.27 -12.12 3.02
C ALA A 116 16.71 -11.90 3.55
N ARG A 117 16.88 -11.08 4.60
CA ARG A 117 18.18 -10.87 5.26
C ARG A 117 18.55 -12.02 6.20
N ARG A 118 17.58 -12.67 6.85
CA ARG A 118 17.83 -13.70 7.86
C ARG A 118 18.35 -15.02 7.30
N HIS A 119 18.19 -15.23 5.99
CA HIS A 119 18.62 -16.44 5.28
C HIS A 119 19.94 -16.27 4.52
N ARG A 120 20.73 -15.24 4.85
CA ARG A 120 22.11 -15.05 4.38
C ARG A 120 23.03 -15.00 5.58
#